data_AF-A0A3C1V8M1-F1
#
_entry.id   AF-A0A3C1V8M1-F1
#
_cell.length_a   1.000
_cell.length_b   1.000
_cell.length_c   1.000
_cell.angle_alpha   90.00
_cell.angle_beta   90.00
_cell.angle_gamma   90.00
#
_symmetry.space_group_name_H-M   'P 1'
#
loop_
_entity.id
_entity.type
_entity.pdbx_description
1 polymer ?
#
loop_
_entity_poly.entity_id
_entity_poly.type
_entity_poly.pdbx_seq_one_letter_code
_entity_poly.pdbx_strand_id
1 'polypeptide(L)'
;MSERPVANLNKPPRLAACDCLNCGSGIEFDASDFTEDETRTAECPHCHKETSIFVEREKPVASINSPTAETDSMMPKQLSDFIGQNRVKARLELAIAAARQRGEALNHILLIGSPGSGKATLANIIARAMGANVKATTGPTLEKSSDLAGLLTNLEEGDVLFIDEIQRLQKFIEKYLYPPMDDFKLDVVIDQGENARSVRLNLPRFTLIGSAEKKEQLTRNLLSRFQIIESMDDYSVDELAAIARRFAKSHNVAIDEDAAGRIARSADGMPLDVLNRLRHVRDYAHVKGDGKISLAVAEAALKMLASSGETQDARESREAIPSAVRREVWRRDEGRCKKCGSRKNLEYDHIIPVAEGGSNTARNIELLCEACNRAKSDLIR
;
A
#
# COMPACT_ATOMS: atom_id res chain seq x y z
N MET A 1 -53.75 4.62 20.63
CA MET A 1 -52.96 5.50 19.74
C MET A 1 -51.56 5.58 20.33
N SER A 2 -50.65 4.72 19.89
CA SER A 2 -49.22 4.82 20.22
C SER A 2 -48.50 5.28 18.96
N GLU A 3 -47.88 6.45 19.03
CA GLU A 3 -47.08 7.01 17.94
C GLU A 3 -45.92 6.05 17.62
N ARG A 4 -45.85 5.62 16.35
CA ARG A 4 -44.65 4.93 15.84
C ARG A 4 -43.54 5.98 15.72
N PRO A 5 -42.31 5.69 16.18
CA PRO A 5 -41.20 6.62 15.99
C PRO A 5 -40.95 6.80 14.50
N VAL A 6 -40.81 8.07 14.08
CA VAL A 6 -40.48 8.43 12.70
C VAL A 6 -39.03 8.02 12.45
N ALA A 7 -38.82 7.06 11.56
CA ALA A 7 -37.49 6.63 11.13
C ALA A 7 -36.69 7.82 10.59
N ASN A 8 -35.45 7.96 11.04
CA ASN A 8 -34.56 9.02 10.63
C ASN A 8 -34.06 8.75 9.20
N LEU A 9 -34.67 9.40 8.20
CA LEU A 9 -34.46 9.20 6.76
C LEU A 9 -33.02 9.46 6.25
N ASN A 10 -32.09 9.87 7.12
CA ASN A 10 -30.70 10.19 6.78
C ASN A 10 -29.67 9.14 7.24
N LYS A 11 -30.09 8.00 7.78
CA LYS A 11 -29.18 6.89 8.13
C LYS A 11 -29.40 5.72 7.15
N PRO A 12 -28.36 5.16 6.53
CA PRO A 12 -28.53 3.99 5.66
C PRO A 12 -29.15 2.83 6.48
N PRO A 13 -30.08 2.06 5.88
CA PRO A 13 -30.77 0.99 6.59
C PRO A 13 -29.77 -0.09 7.02
N ARG A 14 -29.83 -0.51 8.28
CA ARG A 14 -29.06 -1.66 8.76
C ARG A 14 -29.76 -2.93 8.31
N LEU A 15 -29.17 -3.66 7.38
CA LEU A 15 -29.77 -4.88 6.85
C LEU A 15 -29.33 -6.09 7.68
N ALA A 16 -30.29 -6.89 8.16
CA ALA A 16 -30.02 -8.16 8.81
C ALA A 16 -30.53 -9.32 7.93
N ALA A 17 -29.77 -10.40 7.85
CA ALA A 17 -30.17 -11.60 7.13
C ALA A 17 -31.11 -12.45 8.01
N CYS A 18 -32.26 -12.81 7.45
CA CYS A 18 -33.23 -13.68 8.12
C CYS A 18 -32.84 -15.15 7.96
N ASP A 19 -32.32 -15.76 9.03
CA ASP A 19 -31.97 -17.19 9.11
C ASP A 19 -33.16 -18.08 9.54
N CYS A 20 -34.33 -17.83 8.96
CA CYS A 20 -35.53 -18.58 9.29
C CYS A 20 -35.38 -20.07 8.96
N LEU A 21 -35.40 -20.93 10.00
CA LEU A 21 -35.31 -22.40 9.89
C LEU A 21 -36.39 -23.03 9.00
N ASN A 22 -37.45 -22.29 8.67
CA ASN A 22 -38.59 -22.79 7.88
C ASN A 22 -38.48 -22.45 6.39
N CYS A 23 -37.70 -21.45 5.98
CA CYS A 23 -37.54 -21.08 4.56
C CYS A 23 -36.09 -20.89 4.10
N GLY A 24 -35.12 -20.80 5.02
CA GLY A 24 -33.67 -20.82 4.74
C GLY A 24 -33.19 -19.77 3.75
N SER A 25 -33.94 -18.67 3.59
CA SER A 25 -33.90 -17.84 2.38
C SER A 25 -32.87 -16.70 2.44
N GLY A 26 -32.26 -16.44 3.62
CA GLY A 26 -31.20 -15.44 3.78
C GLY A 26 -31.61 -14.03 3.35
N ILE A 27 -32.88 -13.67 3.50
CA ILE A 27 -33.40 -12.38 3.02
C ILE A 27 -32.91 -11.27 3.94
N GLU A 28 -32.29 -10.24 3.35
CA GLU A 28 -31.90 -9.02 4.02
C GLU A 28 -33.11 -8.10 4.21
N PHE A 29 -33.37 -7.65 5.44
CA PHE A 29 -34.44 -6.70 5.76
C PHE A 29 -33.93 -5.61 6.69
N ASP A 30 -34.63 -4.47 6.69
CA ASP A 30 -34.27 -3.31 7.50
C ASP A 30 -34.48 -3.58 9.00
N ALA A 31 -33.36 -3.72 9.71
CA ALA A 31 -33.23 -3.91 11.14
C ALA A 31 -32.68 -2.65 11.83
N SER A 32 -32.89 -1.46 11.26
CA SER A 32 -32.42 -0.18 11.84
C SER A 32 -32.93 0.07 13.28
N ASP A 33 -34.04 -0.55 13.68
CA ASP A 33 -34.62 -0.46 15.01
C ASP A 33 -34.09 -1.50 16.03
N PHE A 34 -33.11 -2.32 15.64
CA PHE A 34 -32.52 -3.38 16.49
C PHE A 34 -31.21 -2.89 17.14
N THR A 35 -30.96 -3.30 18.38
CA THR A 35 -29.69 -3.00 19.06
C THR A 35 -28.60 -4.02 18.66
N GLU A 36 -27.33 -3.61 18.69
CA GLU A 36 -26.19 -4.46 18.29
C GLU A 36 -26.01 -5.65 19.26
N ASP A 37 -25.65 -6.83 18.73
CA ASP A 37 -25.43 -8.09 19.49
C ASP A 37 -26.68 -8.59 20.24
N GLU A 38 -27.88 -8.24 19.78
CA GLU A 38 -29.14 -8.71 20.35
C GLU A 38 -29.78 -9.81 19.48
N THR A 39 -30.32 -10.85 20.12
CA THR A 39 -31.21 -11.83 19.48
C THR A 39 -32.66 -11.44 19.77
N ARG A 40 -33.44 -11.09 18.74
CA ARG A 40 -34.88 -10.82 18.88
C ARG A 40 -35.72 -11.78 18.05
N THR A 41 -36.88 -12.16 18.57
CA THR A 41 -37.92 -12.79 17.78
C THR A 41 -38.62 -11.73 16.91
N ALA A 42 -38.68 -12.00 15.61
CA ALA A 42 -39.38 -11.18 14.63
C ALA A 42 -40.13 -12.07 13.64
N GLU A 43 -41.11 -11.50 12.96
CA GLU A 43 -41.88 -12.20 11.94
C GLU A 43 -41.07 -12.23 10.63
N CYS A 44 -40.88 -13.42 10.05
CA CYS A 44 -40.14 -13.58 8.81
C CYS A 44 -40.88 -12.90 7.64
N PRO A 45 -40.25 -11.97 6.89
CA PRO A 45 -40.91 -11.24 5.80
C PRO A 45 -41.27 -12.12 4.59
N HIS A 46 -40.78 -13.35 4.53
CA HIS A 46 -41.06 -14.30 3.45
C HIS A 46 -42.23 -15.25 3.76
N CYS A 47 -42.27 -15.80 4.98
CA CYS A 47 -43.21 -16.87 5.32
C CYS A 47 -44.13 -16.53 6.49
N HIS A 48 -44.02 -15.32 7.06
CA HIS A 48 -44.88 -14.81 8.13
C HIS A 48 -44.88 -15.66 9.41
N LYS A 49 -43.86 -16.50 9.60
CA LYS A 49 -43.66 -17.26 10.84
C LYS A 49 -42.64 -16.58 11.73
N GLU A 50 -42.80 -16.74 13.04
CA GLU A 50 -41.85 -16.24 14.04
C GLU A 50 -40.48 -16.89 13.85
N THR A 51 -39.44 -16.06 13.91
CA THR A 51 -38.05 -16.49 13.80
C THR A 51 -37.14 -15.65 14.69
N SER A 52 -36.06 -16.25 15.19
CA SER A 52 -35.05 -15.55 15.98
C SER A 52 -34.01 -14.97 15.05
N ILE A 53 -33.80 -13.65 15.12
CA ILE A 53 -32.86 -12.93 14.28
C ILE A 53 -31.73 -12.43 15.17
N PHE A 54 -30.51 -12.77 14.78
CA PHE A 54 -29.29 -12.25 15.39
C PHE A 54 -28.75 -11.15 14.49
N VAL A 55 -28.66 -9.93 15.03
CA VAL A 55 -28.03 -8.82 14.31
C VAL A 55 -26.55 -8.83 14.66
N GLU A 56 -25.75 -9.45 13.80
CA GLU A 56 -24.29 -9.39 13.92
C GLU A 56 -23.84 -7.93 13.92
N ARG A 57 -23.02 -7.56 14.90
CA ARG A 57 -22.30 -6.29 14.88
C ARG A 57 -21.56 -6.17 13.54
N GLU A 58 -21.74 -5.05 12.84
CA GLU A 58 -20.97 -4.75 11.62
C GLU A 58 -19.49 -5.00 11.93
N LYS A 59 -18.94 -6.09 11.37
CA LYS A 59 -17.50 -6.22 11.30
C LYS A 59 -17.06 -5.03 10.47
N PRO A 60 -16.18 -4.14 10.99
CA PRO A 60 -15.62 -3.10 10.17
C PRO A 60 -15.11 -3.80 8.91
N VAL A 61 -15.63 -3.43 7.74
CA VAL A 61 -14.95 -3.76 6.48
C VAL A 61 -13.52 -3.32 6.73
N ALA A 62 -12.58 -4.26 6.69
CA ALA A 62 -11.21 -3.99 7.04
C ALA A 62 -10.71 -2.89 6.09
N SER A 63 -10.73 -1.65 6.56
CA SER A 63 -10.11 -0.52 5.92
C SER A 63 -8.63 -0.71 6.16
N ILE A 64 -7.99 -1.44 5.25
CA ILE A 64 -6.56 -1.67 5.36
C ILE A 64 -5.89 -0.43 4.76
N ASN A 65 -5.35 0.38 5.68
CA ASN A 65 -4.54 1.58 5.47
C ASN A 65 -5.26 2.83 4.94
N SER A 66 -6.33 3.26 5.60
CA SER A 66 -6.28 4.68 6.00
C SER A 66 -5.06 4.81 6.92
N PRO A 67 -4.05 5.64 6.59
CA PRO A 67 -2.98 5.89 7.55
C PRO A 67 -3.63 6.18 8.91
N THR A 68 -3.13 5.56 9.98
CA THR A 68 -3.46 6.01 11.33
C THR A 68 -3.33 7.54 11.36
N ALA A 69 -4.10 8.25 12.18
CA ALA A 69 -4.00 9.71 12.27
C ALA A 69 -2.53 10.20 12.45
N GLU A 70 -1.68 9.35 13.04
CA GLU A 70 -0.23 9.52 13.08
C GLU A 70 0.44 9.42 11.69
N THR A 71 0.20 8.37 10.90
CA THR A 71 0.81 8.22 9.56
C THR A 71 0.34 9.27 8.55
N ASP A 72 -0.86 9.84 8.68
CA ASP A 72 -1.36 10.85 7.71
C ASP A 72 -0.66 12.21 7.86
N SER A 73 -0.19 12.51 9.08
CA SER A 73 0.63 13.70 9.35
C SER A 73 2.07 13.58 8.81
N MET A 74 2.54 12.34 8.61
CA MET A 74 3.94 12.01 8.27
C MET A 74 4.23 12.03 6.77
N MET A 75 3.19 11.85 5.94
CA MET A 75 3.37 11.62 4.50
C MET A 75 3.37 12.92 3.69
N PRO A 76 4.07 12.97 2.54
CA PRO A 76 4.02 14.12 1.64
C PRO A 76 2.57 14.42 1.22
N LYS A 77 2.19 15.70 1.29
CA LYS A 77 0.81 16.15 1.01
C LYS A 77 0.66 16.71 -0.40
N GLN A 78 1.77 17.03 -1.06
CA GLN A 78 1.81 17.62 -2.40
C GLN A 78 2.88 16.92 -3.24
N LEU A 79 2.78 17.00 -4.57
CA LEU A 79 3.77 16.41 -5.48
C LEU A 79 5.16 17.02 -5.27
N SER A 80 5.25 18.32 -4.97
CA SER A 80 6.50 19.00 -4.63
C SER A 80 7.22 18.40 -3.42
N ASP A 81 6.46 17.84 -2.48
CA ASP A 81 6.98 17.21 -1.26
C ASP A 81 7.43 15.76 -1.48
N PHE A 82 7.03 15.16 -2.60
CA PHE A 82 7.36 13.79 -2.95
C PHE A 82 8.78 13.75 -3.51
N ILE A 83 9.71 13.18 -2.73
CA ILE A 83 11.13 13.14 -3.08
C ILE A 83 11.37 12.12 -4.18
N GLY A 84 12.21 12.49 -5.14
CA GLY A 84 12.52 11.66 -6.31
C GLY A 84 11.36 11.54 -7.31
N GLN A 85 11.41 10.51 -8.16
CA GLN A 85 10.37 10.20 -9.16
C GLN A 85 10.05 11.37 -10.11
N ASN A 86 11.04 12.18 -10.49
CA ASN A 86 10.83 13.42 -11.23
C ASN A 86 10.06 13.22 -12.55
N ARG A 87 10.33 12.12 -13.27
CA ARG A 87 9.62 11.77 -14.51
C ARG A 87 8.13 11.51 -14.26
N VAL A 88 7.82 10.72 -13.23
CA VAL A 88 6.44 10.38 -12.84
C VAL A 88 5.71 11.65 -12.36
N LYS A 89 6.33 12.45 -11.49
CA LYS A 89 5.75 13.70 -10.98
C LYS A 89 5.39 14.66 -12.11
N ALA A 90 6.32 14.95 -13.03
CA ALA A 90 6.07 15.89 -14.11
C ALA A 90 4.86 15.48 -14.99
N ARG A 91 4.71 14.17 -15.25
CA ARG A 91 3.58 13.65 -16.04
C ARG A 91 2.26 13.71 -15.27
N LEU A 92 2.28 13.41 -13.96
CA LEU A 92 1.10 13.53 -13.11
C LEU A 92 0.68 14.98 -12.90
N GLU A 93 1.64 15.91 -12.72
CA GLU A 93 1.38 17.35 -12.61
C GLU A 93 0.64 17.87 -13.85
N LEU A 94 1.10 17.50 -15.04
CA LEU A 94 0.44 17.87 -16.30
C LEU A 94 -0.98 17.29 -16.39
N ALA A 95 -1.14 16.01 -16.04
CA ALA A 95 -2.45 15.34 -16.11
C ALA A 95 -3.46 15.96 -15.12
N ILE A 96 -3.04 16.23 -13.88
CA ILE A 96 -3.85 16.87 -12.84
C ILE A 96 -4.23 18.28 -13.28
N ALA A 97 -3.27 19.09 -13.75
CA ALA A 97 -3.54 20.45 -14.21
C ALA A 97 -4.58 20.47 -15.35
N ALA A 98 -4.42 19.56 -16.31
CA ALA A 98 -5.34 19.46 -17.44
C ALA A 98 -6.76 19.03 -17.02
N ALA A 99 -6.89 18.05 -16.13
CA ALA A 99 -8.19 17.59 -15.63
C ALA A 99 -8.91 18.69 -14.83
N ARG A 100 -8.18 19.38 -13.94
CA ARG A 100 -8.71 20.51 -13.17
C ARG A 100 -9.18 21.66 -14.05
N GLN A 101 -8.45 21.97 -15.12
CA GLN A 101 -8.84 23.03 -16.06
C GLN A 101 -10.15 22.69 -16.80
N ARG A 102 -10.43 21.40 -17.04
CA ARG A 102 -11.68 20.94 -17.65
C ARG A 102 -12.83 20.75 -16.65
N GLY A 103 -12.54 20.73 -15.35
CA GLY A 103 -13.54 20.41 -14.32
C GLY A 103 -14.00 18.96 -14.37
N GLU A 104 -13.12 18.04 -14.78
CA GLU A 104 -13.42 16.62 -14.94
C GLU A 104 -12.61 15.77 -13.94
N ALA A 105 -13.11 14.57 -13.65
CA ALA A 105 -12.32 13.54 -12.97
C ALA A 105 -11.05 13.20 -13.76
N LEU A 106 -10.00 12.81 -13.05
CA LEU A 106 -8.75 12.41 -13.67
C LEU A 106 -8.92 11.04 -14.35
N ASN A 107 -8.24 10.85 -15.49
CA ASN A 107 -8.21 9.54 -16.14
C ASN A 107 -7.65 8.45 -15.19
N HIS A 108 -8.01 7.19 -15.44
CA HIS A 108 -7.53 6.08 -14.62
C HIS A 108 -6.01 5.92 -14.72
N ILE A 109 -5.36 5.67 -13.58
CA ILE A 109 -3.90 5.61 -13.43
C ILE A 109 -3.48 4.22 -12.99
N LEU A 110 -2.44 3.68 -13.61
CA LEU A 110 -1.73 2.50 -13.14
C LEU A 110 -0.33 2.88 -12.67
N LEU A 111 -0.04 2.64 -11.40
CA LEU A 111 1.28 2.82 -10.80
C LEU A 111 2.01 1.48 -10.70
N ILE A 112 3.16 1.36 -11.33
CA ILE A 112 3.97 0.13 -11.37
C ILE A 112 5.23 0.34 -10.55
N GLY A 113 5.57 -0.58 -9.67
CA GLY A 113 6.87 -0.59 -9.00
C GLY A 113 6.89 -1.46 -7.75
N SER A 114 8.08 -1.71 -7.22
CA SER A 114 8.28 -2.59 -6.07
C SER A 114 7.49 -2.18 -4.83
N PRO A 115 7.22 -3.10 -3.90
CA PRO A 115 6.64 -2.79 -2.59
C PRO A 115 7.44 -1.69 -1.88
N GLY A 116 6.75 -0.77 -1.19
CA GLY A 116 7.39 0.32 -0.46
C GLY A 116 7.92 1.50 -1.29
N SER A 117 7.71 1.51 -2.62
CA SER A 117 8.14 2.60 -3.52
C SER A 117 7.35 3.90 -3.40
N GLY A 118 6.23 3.92 -2.67
CA GLY A 118 5.41 5.12 -2.44
C GLY A 118 4.14 5.23 -3.31
N LYS A 119 3.68 4.15 -3.96
CA LYS A 119 2.48 4.16 -4.83
C LYS A 119 1.21 4.63 -4.11
N ALA A 120 0.92 4.08 -2.93
CA ALA A 120 -0.24 4.49 -2.12
C ALA A 120 -0.16 5.96 -1.68
N THR A 121 1.05 6.42 -1.34
CA THR A 121 1.30 7.83 -1.03
C THR A 121 1.00 8.74 -2.21
N LEU A 122 1.42 8.34 -3.40
CA LEU A 122 1.18 9.10 -4.62
C LEU A 122 -0.31 9.16 -4.96
N ALA A 123 -1.05 8.07 -4.75
CA ALA A 123 -2.51 8.04 -4.90
C ALA A 123 -3.20 9.08 -3.98
N ASN A 124 -2.79 9.16 -2.71
CA ASN A 124 -3.29 10.16 -1.76
C ASN A 124 -2.96 11.60 -2.18
N ILE A 125 -1.75 11.83 -2.69
CA ILE A 125 -1.36 13.15 -3.21
C ILE A 125 -2.21 13.54 -4.42
N ILE A 126 -2.45 12.60 -5.34
CA ILE A 126 -3.27 12.84 -6.54
C ILE A 126 -4.69 13.24 -6.13
N ALA A 127 -5.32 12.48 -5.24
CA ALA A 127 -6.67 12.76 -4.78
C ALA A 127 -6.77 14.12 -4.09
N ARG A 128 -5.84 14.43 -3.19
CA ARG A 128 -5.75 15.74 -2.53
C ARG A 128 -5.56 16.87 -3.54
N ALA A 129 -4.73 16.67 -4.57
CA ALA A 129 -4.51 17.66 -5.62
C ALA A 129 -5.76 17.89 -6.50
N MET A 130 -6.61 16.86 -6.63
CA MET A 130 -7.92 16.92 -7.30
C MET A 130 -9.05 17.42 -6.38
N GLY A 131 -8.80 17.58 -5.08
CA GLY A 131 -9.84 17.95 -4.12
C GLY A 131 -10.83 16.82 -3.83
N ALA A 132 -10.41 15.57 -4.03
CA ALA A 132 -11.24 14.37 -3.96
C ALA A 132 -10.90 13.50 -2.75
N ASN A 133 -11.84 12.66 -2.31
CA ASN A 133 -11.58 11.65 -1.28
C ASN A 133 -10.87 10.43 -1.89
N VAL A 134 -10.20 9.66 -1.03
CA VAL A 134 -9.61 8.37 -1.41
C VAL A 134 -10.35 7.25 -0.70
N LYS A 135 -10.80 6.26 -1.46
CA LYS A 135 -11.21 4.95 -0.95
C LYS A 135 -10.17 3.93 -1.35
N ALA A 136 -9.51 3.33 -0.37
CA ALA A 136 -8.46 2.35 -0.60
C ALA A 136 -8.95 0.92 -0.33
N THR A 137 -8.54 -0.02 -1.17
CA THR A 137 -8.73 -1.45 -1.00
C THR A 137 -7.56 -2.20 -1.66
N THR A 138 -7.54 -3.52 -1.55
CA THR A 138 -6.55 -4.37 -2.22
C THR A 138 -7.21 -5.37 -3.15
N GLY A 139 -6.49 -5.84 -4.16
CA GLY A 139 -6.95 -6.88 -5.07
C GLY A 139 -7.42 -8.14 -4.32
N PRO A 140 -6.63 -8.70 -3.38
CA PRO A 140 -7.00 -9.89 -2.63
C PRO A 140 -8.24 -9.73 -1.74
N THR A 141 -8.51 -8.52 -1.22
CA THR A 141 -9.68 -8.28 -0.36
C THR A 141 -11.00 -8.24 -1.12
N LEU A 142 -10.97 -8.14 -2.45
CA LEU A 142 -12.15 -8.14 -3.30
C LEU A 142 -12.45 -9.57 -3.74
N GLU A 143 -13.25 -10.27 -2.94
CA GLU A 143 -13.56 -11.68 -3.15
C GLU A 143 -14.88 -11.89 -3.89
N LYS A 144 -15.83 -10.96 -3.75
CA LYS A 144 -17.18 -11.04 -4.32
C LYS A 144 -17.56 -9.78 -5.08
N SER A 145 -18.48 -9.91 -6.04
CA SER A 145 -19.00 -8.76 -6.80
C SER A 145 -19.68 -7.74 -5.91
N SER A 146 -20.29 -8.18 -4.79
CA SER A 146 -20.87 -7.32 -3.75
C SER A 146 -19.84 -6.37 -3.14
N ASP A 147 -18.61 -6.82 -2.94
CA ASP A 147 -17.56 -6.03 -2.27
C ASP A 147 -17.17 -4.84 -3.15
N LEU A 148 -16.93 -5.12 -4.45
CA LEU A 148 -16.64 -4.08 -5.43
C LEU A 148 -17.86 -3.18 -5.68
N ALA A 149 -19.06 -3.76 -5.77
CA ALA A 149 -20.29 -3.00 -5.96
C ALA A 149 -20.50 -2.00 -4.81
N GLY A 150 -20.38 -2.44 -3.56
CA GLY A 150 -20.54 -1.59 -2.38
C GLY A 150 -19.49 -0.48 -2.30
N LEU A 151 -18.25 -0.71 -2.76
CA LEU A 151 -17.25 0.35 -2.85
C LEU A 151 -17.62 1.38 -3.92
N LEU A 152 -18.00 0.93 -5.11
CA LEU A 152 -18.30 1.79 -6.25
C LEU A 152 -19.56 2.62 -6.04
N THR A 153 -20.63 2.06 -5.48
CA THR A 153 -21.89 2.77 -5.25
C THR A 153 -21.80 3.83 -4.16
N ASN A 154 -20.80 3.73 -3.27
CA ASN A 154 -20.58 4.72 -2.23
C ASN A 154 -19.68 5.89 -2.70
N LEU A 155 -19.05 5.84 -3.87
CA LEU A 155 -18.18 6.91 -4.35
C LEU A 155 -18.97 8.20 -4.60
N GLU A 156 -18.30 9.35 -4.47
CA GLU A 156 -18.81 10.65 -4.89
C GLU A 156 -18.15 11.10 -6.22
N GLU A 157 -18.71 12.12 -6.86
CA GLU A 157 -18.16 12.67 -8.11
C GLU A 157 -16.73 13.20 -7.88
N GLY A 158 -15.79 12.68 -8.67
CA GLY A 158 -14.38 13.02 -8.59
C GLY A 158 -13.56 12.18 -7.62
N ASP A 159 -14.19 11.32 -6.80
CA ASP A 159 -13.47 10.47 -5.84
C ASP A 159 -12.43 9.56 -6.50
N VAL A 160 -11.42 9.19 -5.71
CA VAL A 160 -10.38 8.26 -6.11
C VAL A 160 -10.61 6.91 -5.47
N LEU A 161 -10.73 5.86 -6.29
CA LEU A 161 -10.70 4.46 -5.84
C LEU A 161 -9.29 3.92 -6.04
N PHE A 162 -8.56 3.67 -4.95
CA PHE A 162 -7.23 3.06 -4.99
C PHE A 162 -7.34 1.55 -4.75
N ILE A 163 -6.88 0.74 -5.70
CA ILE A 163 -6.77 -0.72 -5.57
C ILE A 163 -5.30 -1.11 -5.56
N ASP A 164 -4.77 -1.45 -4.39
CA ASP A 164 -3.43 -2.00 -4.27
C ASP A 164 -3.38 -3.45 -4.75
N GLU A 165 -2.24 -3.88 -5.27
CA GLU A 165 -2.05 -5.21 -5.86
C GLU A 165 -3.17 -5.60 -6.84
N ILE A 166 -3.54 -4.71 -7.76
CA ILE A 166 -4.68 -4.91 -8.68
C ILE A 166 -4.52 -6.17 -9.56
N GLN A 167 -3.28 -6.62 -9.79
CA GLN A 167 -2.98 -7.89 -10.48
C GLN A 167 -3.49 -9.13 -9.74
N ARG A 168 -3.80 -9.02 -8.45
CA ARG A 168 -4.29 -10.11 -7.60
C ARG A 168 -5.82 -10.16 -7.51
N LEU A 169 -6.53 -9.31 -8.26
CA LEU A 169 -7.97 -9.43 -8.40
C LEU A 169 -8.35 -10.81 -8.93
N GLN A 170 -9.44 -11.37 -8.43
CA GLN A 170 -10.02 -12.56 -9.03
C GLN A 170 -10.49 -12.22 -10.46
N LYS A 171 -10.28 -13.13 -11.41
CA LYS A 171 -10.57 -12.90 -12.85
C LYS A 171 -12.01 -12.43 -13.11
N PHE A 172 -12.97 -12.86 -12.29
CA PHE A 172 -14.35 -12.45 -12.46
C PHE A 172 -14.59 -11.03 -11.93
N ILE A 173 -13.94 -10.64 -10.82
CA ILE A 173 -13.97 -9.26 -10.29
C ILE A 173 -13.31 -8.31 -11.27
N GLU A 174 -12.18 -8.71 -11.86
CA GLU A 174 -11.51 -7.93 -12.90
C GLU A 174 -12.46 -7.61 -14.06
N LYS A 175 -13.19 -8.60 -14.56
CA LYS A 175 -14.20 -8.39 -15.61
C LYS A 175 -15.36 -7.51 -15.15
N TYR A 176 -15.77 -7.66 -13.89
CA TYR A 176 -16.83 -6.87 -13.29
C TYR A 176 -16.44 -5.39 -13.14
N LEU A 177 -15.15 -5.09 -13.04
CA LEU A 177 -14.59 -3.74 -12.98
C LEU A 177 -14.57 -3.01 -14.34
N TYR A 178 -14.66 -3.73 -15.46
CA TYR A 178 -14.54 -3.10 -16.79
C TYR A 178 -15.65 -2.08 -17.10
N PRO A 179 -16.96 -2.38 -16.91
CA PRO A 179 -17.98 -1.37 -17.19
C PRO A 179 -17.86 -0.10 -16.32
N PRO A 180 -17.60 -0.19 -14.99
CA PRO A 180 -17.32 0.98 -14.17
C PRO A 180 -16.17 1.86 -14.69
N MET A 181 -15.13 1.26 -15.27
CA MET A 181 -14.01 2.00 -15.86
C MET A 181 -14.32 2.61 -17.23
N ASP A 182 -15.09 1.89 -18.06
CA ASP A 182 -15.31 2.26 -19.46
C ASP A 182 -16.40 3.34 -19.59
N ASP A 183 -17.51 3.19 -18.86
CA ASP A 183 -18.68 4.05 -19.03
C ASP A 183 -19.40 4.45 -17.73
N PHE A 184 -18.77 4.22 -16.58
CA PHE A 184 -19.30 4.53 -15.25
C PHE A 184 -20.67 3.90 -14.99
N LYS A 185 -20.85 2.64 -15.40
CA LYS A 185 -22.06 1.86 -15.12
C LYS A 185 -21.75 0.57 -14.39
N LEU A 186 -22.71 0.11 -13.62
CA LEU A 186 -22.61 -1.13 -12.86
C LEU A 186 -23.91 -1.93 -12.95
N ASP A 187 -23.81 -3.19 -13.38
CA ASP A 187 -24.95 -4.10 -13.38
C ASP A 187 -24.96 -4.89 -12.06
N VAL A 188 -25.93 -4.62 -11.19
CA VAL A 188 -26.08 -5.27 -9.89
C VAL A 188 -27.23 -6.28 -9.95
N VAL A 189 -26.96 -7.51 -9.52
CA VAL A 189 -27.98 -8.57 -9.40
C VAL A 189 -28.62 -8.43 -8.03
N ILE A 190 -29.93 -8.13 -7.99
CA ILE A 190 -30.65 -7.87 -6.74
C ILE A 190 -31.29 -9.16 -6.18
N ASP A 191 -31.63 -10.11 -7.04
CA ASP A 191 -32.37 -11.32 -6.67
C ASP A 191 -31.61 -12.60 -7.10
N GLN A 192 -31.73 -13.69 -6.34
CA GLN A 192 -31.15 -15.00 -6.68
C GLN A 192 -32.21 -15.98 -7.22
N GLY A 193 -31.81 -16.93 -8.08
CA GLY A 193 -32.68 -17.98 -8.63
C GLY A 193 -33.28 -17.67 -10.00
N GLU A 194 -34.34 -18.39 -10.40
CA GLU A 194 -34.97 -18.27 -11.74
C GLU A 194 -35.56 -16.88 -12.04
N ASN A 195 -35.78 -16.06 -11.00
CA ASN A 195 -36.29 -14.69 -11.11
C ASN A 195 -35.21 -13.61 -10.92
N ALA A 196 -33.91 -13.97 -11.01
CA ALA A 196 -32.82 -13.02 -10.85
C ALA A 196 -32.95 -11.86 -11.85
N ARG A 197 -33.18 -10.65 -11.33
CA ARG A 197 -33.18 -9.41 -12.12
C ARG A 197 -31.90 -8.62 -11.90
N SER A 198 -31.33 -8.14 -13.00
CA SER A 198 -30.22 -7.19 -12.98
C SER A 198 -30.76 -5.76 -13.10
N VAL A 199 -30.24 -4.87 -12.26
CA VAL A 199 -30.48 -3.43 -12.37
C VAL A 199 -29.17 -2.77 -12.75
N ARG A 200 -29.24 -1.90 -13.76
CA ARG A 200 -28.12 -1.07 -14.18
C ARG A 200 -28.11 0.23 -13.40
N LEU A 201 -27.06 0.44 -12.62
CA LEU A 201 -26.79 1.65 -11.88
C LEU A 201 -25.83 2.54 -12.66
N ASN A 202 -26.08 3.85 -12.63
CA ASN A 202 -25.10 4.83 -13.06
C ASN A 202 -24.22 5.18 -11.85
N LEU A 203 -22.92 5.16 -12.05
CA LEU A 203 -21.93 5.56 -11.06
C LEU A 203 -21.54 7.03 -11.29
N PRO A 204 -21.11 7.75 -10.24
CA PRO A 204 -20.42 9.01 -10.42
C PRO A 204 -19.12 8.80 -11.19
N ARG A 205 -18.61 9.85 -11.84
CA ARG A 205 -17.29 9.77 -12.46
C ARG A 205 -16.26 9.74 -11.35
N PHE A 206 -15.39 8.75 -11.39
CA PHE A 206 -14.33 8.55 -10.40
C PHE A 206 -13.01 8.26 -11.10
N THR A 207 -11.91 8.38 -10.37
CA THR A 207 -10.59 7.98 -10.84
C THR A 207 -10.17 6.67 -10.17
N LEU A 208 -10.09 5.58 -10.93
CA LEU A 208 -9.41 4.37 -10.48
C LEU A 208 -7.89 4.59 -10.52
N ILE A 209 -7.21 4.33 -9.40
CA ILE A 209 -5.76 4.20 -9.32
C ILE A 209 -5.42 2.75 -8.96
N GLY A 210 -4.88 2.00 -9.91
CA GLY A 210 -4.37 0.65 -9.70
C GLY A 210 -2.88 0.67 -9.32
N SER A 211 -2.47 -0.24 -8.46
CA SER A 211 -1.06 -0.45 -8.11
C SER A 211 -0.63 -1.88 -8.39
N ALA A 212 0.55 -2.06 -8.99
CA ALA A 212 1.14 -3.36 -9.29
C ALA A 212 2.66 -3.35 -9.16
N GLU A 213 3.27 -4.53 -8.99
CA GLU A 213 4.74 -4.62 -8.96
C GLU A 213 5.34 -4.58 -10.36
N LYS A 214 4.75 -5.34 -11.29
CA LYS A 214 5.26 -5.51 -12.64
C LYS A 214 4.13 -5.43 -13.65
N LYS A 215 4.38 -4.77 -14.78
CA LYS A 215 3.39 -4.59 -15.85
C LYS A 215 2.90 -5.93 -16.41
N GLU A 216 3.79 -6.90 -16.47
CA GLU A 216 3.57 -8.22 -17.09
C GLU A 216 2.60 -9.10 -16.28
N GLN A 217 2.30 -8.73 -15.04
CA GLN A 217 1.36 -9.45 -14.18
C GLN A 217 -0.10 -9.12 -14.52
N LEU A 218 -0.36 -8.03 -15.26
CA LEU A 218 -1.72 -7.61 -15.60
C LEU A 218 -2.17 -8.17 -16.95
N THR A 219 -3.47 -8.41 -17.08
CA THR A 219 -4.07 -8.79 -18.37
C THR A 219 -4.04 -7.60 -19.34
N ARG A 220 -4.03 -7.90 -20.65
CA ARG A 220 -4.12 -6.85 -21.68
C ARG A 220 -5.41 -6.03 -21.59
N ASN A 221 -6.52 -6.67 -21.19
CA ASN A 221 -7.82 -6.03 -21.08
C ASN A 221 -7.87 -5.02 -19.93
N LEU A 222 -7.29 -5.36 -18.78
CA LEU A 222 -7.18 -4.42 -17.67
C LEU A 222 -6.23 -3.27 -18.02
N LEU A 223 -5.06 -3.60 -18.58
CA LEU A 223 -4.06 -2.60 -18.98
C LEU A 223 -4.58 -1.57 -19.97
N SER A 224 -5.41 -1.97 -20.95
CA SER A 224 -5.91 -1.06 -21.99
C SER A 224 -6.89 0.01 -21.46
N ARG A 225 -7.37 -0.12 -20.22
CA ARG A 225 -8.33 0.80 -19.61
C ARG A 225 -7.68 1.88 -18.74
N PHE A 226 -6.37 1.80 -18.54
CA PHE A 226 -5.59 2.84 -17.88
C PHE A 226 -5.01 3.78 -18.94
N GLN A 227 -5.40 5.05 -18.92
CA GLN A 227 -4.87 6.05 -19.87
C GLN A 227 -3.50 6.57 -19.41
N ILE A 228 -3.21 6.49 -18.11
CA ILE A 228 -1.93 6.90 -17.53
C ILE A 228 -1.29 5.67 -16.90
N ILE A 229 -0.10 5.30 -17.37
CA ILE A 229 0.66 4.18 -16.84
C ILE A 229 2.06 4.70 -16.49
N GLU A 230 2.39 4.68 -15.20
CA GLU A 230 3.67 5.17 -14.70
C GLU A 230 4.43 4.09 -13.94
N SER A 231 5.68 3.88 -14.33
CA SER A 231 6.62 3.06 -13.57
C SER A 231 7.40 3.93 -12.61
N MET A 232 7.51 3.51 -11.35
CA MET A 232 8.36 4.11 -10.34
C MET A 232 9.82 3.75 -10.66
N ASP A 233 10.68 4.76 -10.65
CA ASP A 233 12.12 4.61 -10.84
C ASP A 233 12.79 4.16 -9.53
N ASP A 234 14.02 3.67 -9.60
CA ASP A 234 14.81 3.36 -8.41
C ASP A 234 15.23 4.65 -7.68
N TYR A 235 15.10 4.67 -6.35
CA TYR A 235 15.56 5.82 -5.56
C TYR A 235 17.07 5.79 -5.40
N SER A 236 17.76 6.91 -5.59
CA SER A 236 19.18 7.03 -5.20
C SER A 236 19.35 7.02 -3.67
N VAL A 237 20.57 6.76 -3.20
CA VAL A 237 20.90 6.86 -1.77
C VAL A 237 20.65 8.28 -1.25
N ASP A 238 20.94 9.29 -2.05
CA ASP A 238 20.74 10.70 -1.67
C ASP A 238 19.25 11.06 -1.55
N GLU A 239 18.40 10.53 -2.44
CA GLU A 239 16.94 10.68 -2.33
C GLU A 239 16.40 9.98 -1.08
N LEU A 240 16.90 8.78 -0.76
CA LEU A 240 16.53 8.06 0.45
C LEU A 240 16.99 8.79 1.72
N ALA A 241 18.19 9.37 1.72
CA ALA A 241 18.68 10.20 2.81
C ALA A 241 17.85 11.49 2.95
N ALA A 242 17.43 12.10 1.84
CA ALA A 242 16.51 13.23 1.85
C ALA A 242 15.13 12.86 2.45
N ILE A 243 14.62 11.66 2.14
CA ILE A 243 13.39 11.13 2.75
C ILE A 243 13.55 10.99 4.27
N ALA A 244 14.66 10.43 4.73
CA ALA A 244 14.96 10.31 6.16
C ALA A 244 14.99 11.68 6.85
N ARG A 245 15.69 12.67 6.27
CA ARG A 245 15.77 14.03 6.81
C ARG A 245 14.41 14.72 6.87
N ARG A 246 13.60 14.59 5.81
CA ARG A 246 12.26 15.16 5.76
C ARG A 246 11.37 14.56 6.85
N PHE A 247 11.43 13.25 7.06
CA PHE A 247 10.68 12.59 8.12
C PHE A 247 11.16 12.99 9.52
N ALA A 248 12.47 13.08 9.75
CA ALA A 248 13.01 13.56 11.02
C ALA A 248 12.52 14.99 11.33
N LYS A 249 12.53 15.87 10.31
CA LYS A 249 12.01 17.24 10.41
C LYS A 249 10.52 17.28 10.77
N SER A 250 9.69 16.43 10.17
CA SER A 250 8.25 16.40 10.50
C SER A 250 7.95 15.91 11.92
N HIS A 251 8.92 15.29 12.59
CA HIS A 251 8.82 14.81 13.98
C HIS A 251 9.60 15.66 14.97
N ASN A 252 10.15 16.80 14.53
CA ASN A 252 11.00 17.65 15.35
C ASN A 252 12.22 16.90 15.94
N VAL A 253 12.78 15.97 15.17
CA VAL A 253 13.97 15.20 15.54
C VAL A 253 15.16 15.73 14.73
N ALA A 254 16.23 16.12 15.41
CA ALA A 254 17.47 16.49 14.74
C ALA A 254 18.19 15.24 14.24
N ILE A 255 18.66 15.27 12.98
CA ILE A 255 19.41 14.19 12.36
C ILE A 255 20.63 14.77 11.63
N ASP A 256 21.79 14.14 11.83
CA ASP A 256 23.02 14.50 11.14
C ASP A 256 23.01 13.94 9.69
N GLU A 257 23.71 14.62 8.77
CA GLU A 257 23.72 14.25 7.35
C GLU A 257 24.31 12.86 7.10
N ASP A 258 25.38 12.53 7.82
CA ASP A 258 26.05 11.23 7.78
C ASP A 258 25.17 10.12 8.36
N ALA A 259 24.40 10.39 9.41
CA ALA A 259 23.42 9.48 9.99
C ALA A 259 22.28 9.17 9.00
N ALA A 260 21.72 10.20 8.34
CA ALA A 260 20.72 10.02 7.30
C ALA A 260 21.26 9.17 6.13
N GLY A 261 22.49 9.44 5.69
CA GLY A 261 23.19 8.65 4.67
C GLY A 261 23.44 7.20 5.11
N ARG A 262 23.78 6.98 6.38
CA ARG A 262 23.99 5.63 6.95
C ARG A 262 22.70 4.83 7.00
N ILE A 263 21.57 5.44 7.37
CA ILE A 263 20.25 4.80 7.34
C ILE A 263 19.87 4.46 5.89
N ALA A 264 20.02 5.41 4.97
CA ALA A 264 19.70 5.23 3.56
C ALA A 264 20.49 4.09 2.91
N ARG A 265 21.79 3.98 3.19
CA ARG A 265 22.64 2.87 2.68
C ARG A 265 22.28 1.52 3.29
N SER A 266 21.78 1.51 4.53
CA SER A 266 21.37 0.27 5.20
C SER A 266 20.04 -0.28 4.69
N ALA A 267 19.23 0.57 4.05
CA ALA A 267 17.90 0.21 3.59
C ALA A 267 17.92 -0.63 2.30
N ASP A 268 16.79 -1.26 1.99
CA ASP A 268 16.57 -2.06 0.77
C ASP A 268 16.31 -1.22 -0.48
N GLY A 269 16.74 0.03 -0.47
CA GLY A 269 16.57 0.96 -1.58
C GLY A 269 15.15 1.51 -1.74
N MET A 270 14.25 1.22 -0.77
CA MET A 270 12.86 1.66 -0.77
C MET A 270 12.59 2.68 0.35
N PRO A 271 11.79 3.73 0.09
CA PRO A 271 11.38 4.70 1.10
C PRO A 271 10.79 4.06 2.37
N LEU A 272 9.92 3.06 2.23
CA LEU A 272 9.27 2.43 3.38
C LEU A 272 10.27 1.82 4.37
N ASP A 273 11.32 1.17 3.87
CA ASP A 273 12.34 0.57 4.74
C ASP A 273 13.18 1.64 5.47
N VAL A 274 13.51 2.74 4.77
CA VAL A 274 14.14 3.91 5.40
C VAL A 274 13.29 4.46 6.55
N LEU A 275 11.98 4.63 6.33
CA LEU A 275 11.06 5.13 7.34
C LEU A 275 10.93 4.16 8.53
N ASN A 276 10.88 2.85 8.27
CA ASN A 276 10.86 1.84 9.32
C ASN A 276 12.12 1.92 10.18
N ARG A 277 13.30 1.88 9.56
CA ARG A 277 14.59 2.00 10.24
C ARG A 277 14.70 3.31 11.03
N LEU A 278 14.30 4.42 10.44
CA LEU A 278 14.35 5.73 11.10
C LEU A 278 13.46 5.79 12.34
N ARG A 279 12.28 5.15 12.34
CA ARG A 279 11.42 5.05 13.55
C ARG A 279 12.18 4.35 14.68
N HIS A 280 12.81 3.21 14.40
CA HIS A 280 13.61 2.51 15.41
C HIS A 280 14.84 3.30 15.87
N VAL A 281 15.55 3.97 14.96
CA VAL A 281 16.70 4.82 15.31
C VAL A 281 16.26 5.99 16.18
N ARG A 282 15.13 6.62 15.87
CA ARG A 282 14.53 7.67 16.69
C ARG A 282 14.22 7.15 18.08
N ASP A 283 13.53 6.02 18.19
CA ASP A 283 13.14 5.46 19.48
C ASP A 283 14.38 5.11 20.32
N TYR A 284 15.44 4.57 19.69
CA TYR A 284 16.74 4.38 20.33
C TYR A 284 17.34 5.71 20.81
N ALA A 285 17.35 6.75 19.99
CA ALA A 285 17.90 8.06 20.33
C ALA A 285 17.20 8.69 21.54
N HIS A 286 15.88 8.49 21.68
CA HIS A 286 15.11 9.01 22.81
C HIS A 286 15.33 8.21 24.10
N VAL A 287 15.46 6.89 24.01
CA VAL A 287 15.60 6.02 25.18
C VAL A 287 17.04 5.90 25.67
N LYS A 288 18.01 5.89 24.76
CA LYS A 288 19.43 5.61 25.03
C LYS A 288 20.38 6.77 24.69
N GLY A 289 19.86 7.88 24.15
CA GLY A 289 20.65 9.04 23.74
C GLY A 289 20.10 10.36 24.28
N ASP A 290 20.41 11.45 23.58
CA ASP A 290 19.98 12.82 23.89
C ASP A 290 18.78 13.28 23.03
N GLY A 291 18.11 12.34 22.36
CA GLY A 291 17.02 12.63 21.42
C GLY A 291 17.48 13.07 20.02
N LYS A 292 18.79 13.21 19.76
CA LYS A 292 19.33 13.52 18.42
C LYS A 292 19.84 12.27 17.73
N ILE A 293 19.68 12.22 16.41
CA ILE A 293 20.16 11.11 15.57
C ILE A 293 21.52 11.49 14.99
N SER A 294 22.58 11.19 15.74
CA SER A 294 23.95 11.24 15.24
C SER A 294 24.34 9.94 14.53
N LEU A 295 25.47 9.94 13.82
CA LEU A 295 25.98 8.75 13.14
C LEU A 295 26.15 7.56 14.11
N ALA A 296 26.77 7.81 15.27
CA ALA A 296 26.99 6.78 16.28
C ALA A 296 25.68 6.19 16.82
N VAL A 297 24.65 7.03 17.02
CA VAL A 297 23.32 6.59 17.44
C VAL A 297 22.66 5.73 16.35
N ALA A 298 22.73 6.17 15.10
CA ALA A 298 22.18 5.42 13.98
C ALA A 298 22.85 4.05 13.82
N GLU A 299 24.18 3.98 13.92
CA GLU A 299 24.94 2.73 13.84
C GLU A 299 24.59 1.77 14.99
N ALA A 300 24.55 2.26 16.22
CA ALA A 300 24.21 1.44 17.38
C ALA A 300 22.77 0.90 17.29
N ALA A 301 21.83 1.73 16.86
CA ALA A 301 20.43 1.34 16.70
C ALA A 301 20.24 0.31 15.56
N LEU A 302 20.88 0.52 14.41
CA LEU A 302 20.81 -0.41 13.27
C LEU A 302 21.46 -1.76 13.58
N LYS A 303 22.56 -1.77 14.35
CA LYS A 303 23.18 -2.99 14.86
C LYS A 303 22.24 -3.75 15.81
N MET A 304 21.58 -3.04 16.72
CA MET A 304 20.61 -3.63 17.64
C MET A 304 19.40 -4.23 16.89
N LEU A 305 18.90 -3.53 15.88
CA LEU A 305 17.85 -4.02 14.96
C LEU A 305 18.24 -5.33 14.29
N ALA A 306 19.46 -5.40 13.73
CA ALA A 306 19.96 -6.60 13.06
C ALA A 306 20.03 -7.80 14.01
N SER A 307 20.47 -7.59 15.25
CA SER A 307 20.54 -8.66 16.27
C SER A 307 19.17 -9.14 16.77
N SER A 308 18.12 -8.31 16.65
CA SER A 308 16.78 -8.64 17.15
C SER A 308 15.96 -9.47 16.14
N GLY A 309 16.40 -9.55 14.87
CA GLY A 309 15.81 -10.40 13.84
C GLY A 309 16.16 -11.89 13.96
N GLU A 310 17.01 -12.26 14.93
CA GLU A 310 17.36 -13.65 15.23
C GLU A 310 16.28 -14.34 16.07
N THR A 311 15.06 -14.49 15.53
CA THR A 311 14.14 -15.51 16.07
C THR A 311 14.70 -16.90 15.78
N GLN A 312 14.48 -17.86 16.68
CA GLN A 312 15.16 -19.16 16.71
C GLN A 312 14.99 -20.04 15.43
N ASP A 313 14.02 -19.71 14.56
CA ASP A 313 13.85 -20.29 13.21
C ASP A 313 14.81 -19.71 12.14
N ALA A 314 15.46 -18.57 12.39
CA ALA A 314 16.34 -17.89 11.43
C ALA A 314 17.79 -18.43 11.39
N ARG A 315 18.13 -19.43 12.23
CA ARG A 315 19.45 -20.08 12.18
C ARG A 315 19.66 -20.92 10.91
N GLU A 316 18.60 -21.24 10.17
CA GLU A 316 18.68 -22.02 8.92
C GLU A 316 18.79 -21.19 7.64
N SER A 317 18.67 -19.85 7.68
CA SER A 317 18.96 -19.04 6.49
C SER A 317 19.76 -17.79 6.83
N ARG A 318 21.09 -17.88 6.70
CA ARG A 318 21.84 -16.73 6.16
C ARG A 318 21.24 -16.50 4.78
N GLU A 319 20.30 -15.58 4.65
CA GLU A 319 19.60 -15.30 3.40
C GLU A 319 20.67 -15.00 2.34
N ALA A 320 20.89 -15.96 1.43
CA ALA A 320 21.95 -15.87 0.44
C ALA A 320 21.65 -14.67 -0.46
N ILE A 321 22.69 -13.89 -0.83
CA ILE A 321 22.54 -12.76 -1.75
C ILE A 321 21.76 -13.24 -2.98
N PRO A 322 20.55 -12.71 -3.25
CA PRO A 322 19.69 -13.22 -4.30
C PRO A 322 20.41 -13.29 -5.64
N SER A 323 20.13 -14.33 -6.43
CA SER A 323 20.77 -14.51 -7.75
C SER A 323 20.54 -13.33 -8.71
N ALA A 324 19.42 -12.62 -8.55
CA ALA A 324 19.14 -11.37 -9.25
C ALA A 324 20.13 -10.27 -8.87
N VAL A 325 20.35 -10.05 -7.56
CA VAL A 325 21.29 -9.06 -7.03
C VAL A 325 22.72 -9.38 -7.46
N ARG A 326 23.14 -10.65 -7.39
CA ARG A 326 24.48 -11.07 -7.85
C ARG A 326 24.70 -10.71 -9.33
N ARG A 327 23.72 -10.99 -10.19
CA ARG A 327 23.79 -10.64 -11.62
C ARG A 327 23.86 -9.13 -11.85
N GLU A 328 23.11 -8.36 -11.09
CA GLU A 328 23.10 -6.90 -11.17
C GLU A 328 24.46 -6.32 -10.77
N VAL A 329 24.98 -6.70 -9.60
CA VAL A 329 26.29 -6.28 -9.09
C VAL A 329 27.39 -6.65 -10.07
N TRP A 330 27.36 -7.87 -10.61
CA TRP A 330 28.35 -8.30 -11.61
C TRP A 330 28.35 -7.43 -12.86
N ARG A 331 27.16 -7.05 -13.35
CA ARG A 331 27.02 -6.17 -14.51
C ARG A 331 27.48 -4.75 -14.17
N ARG A 332 27.07 -4.21 -13.03
CA ARG A 332 27.44 -2.87 -12.54
C ARG A 332 28.95 -2.71 -12.36
N ASP A 333 29.58 -3.72 -11.78
CA ASP A 333 31.02 -3.73 -11.49
C ASP A 333 31.85 -4.26 -12.68
N GLU A 334 31.19 -4.60 -13.78
CA GLU A 334 31.76 -5.13 -15.02
C GLU A 334 32.71 -6.33 -14.81
N GLY A 335 32.42 -7.14 -13.78
CA GLY A 335 33.28 -8.24 -13.35
C GLY A 335 34.68 -7.77 -12.93
N ARG A 336 34.78 -6.62 -12.25
CA ARG A 336 36.03 -6.07 -11.69
C ARG A 336 35.88 -5.79 -10.20
N CYS A 337 36.97 -6.00 -9.46
CA CYS A 337 37.09 -5.56 -8.08
C CYS A 337 36.92 -4.05 -8.00
N LYS A 338 36.02 -3.57 -7.15
CA LYS A 338 35.75 -2.14 -6.97
C LYS A 338 36.92 -1.36 -6.37
N LYS A 339 37.79 -2.04 -5.63
CA LYS A 339 38.94 -1.41 -4.96
C LYS A 339 40.20 -1.36 -5.84
N CYS A 340 40.49 -2.42 -6.59
CA CYS A 340 41.77 -2.53 -7.34
C CYS A 340 41.62 -2.83 -8.84
N GLY A 341 40.40 -3.04 -9.34
CA GLY A 341 40.14 -3.33 -10.76
C GLY A 341 40.46 -4.77 -11.21
N SER A 342 41.00 -5.62 -10.33
CA SER A 342 41.29 -7.04 -10.64
C SER A 342 40.05 -7.78 -11.16
N ARG A 343 40.24 -8.71 -12.11
CA ARG A 343 39.20 -9.62 -12.61
C ARG A 343 39.31 -11.04 -12.04
N LYS A 344 40.25 -11.27 -11.13
CA LYS A 344 40.58 -12.59 -10.57
C LYS A 344 40.06 -12.73 -9.15
N ASN A 345 39.61 -13.93 -8.80
CA ASN A 345 39.14 -14.33 -7.46
C ASN A 345 38.17 -13.31 -6.87
N LEU A 346 37.09 -13.00 -7.60
CA LEU A 346 36.08 -12.04 -7.19
C LEU A 346 35.05 -12.69 -6.27
N GLU A 347 34.73 -11.98 -5.20
CA GLU A 347 33.74 -12.34 -4.20
C GLU A 347 32.71 -11.21 -4.09
N TYR A 348 31.48 -11.59 -3.72
CA TYR A 348 30.43 -10.63 -3.40
C TYR A 348 30.55 -10.30 -1.93
N ASP A 349 30.76 -9.03 -1.62
CA ASP A 349 30.94 -8.56 -0.26
C ASP A 349 29.96 -7.44 0.08
N HIS A 350 29.53 -7.40 1.34
CA HIS A 350 28.63 -6.36 1.81
C HIS A 350 29.42 -5.09 2.15
N ILE A 351 29.00 -3.94 1.62
CA ILE A 351 29.56 -2.63 1.97
C ILE A 351 29.37 -2.38 3.47
N ILE A 352 28.14 -2.58 3.96
CA ILE A 352 27.77 -2.60 5.38
C ILE A 352 27.47 -4.06 5.75
N PRO A 353 28.21 -4.67 6.69
CA PRO A 353 27.95 -6.04 7.12
C PRO A 353 26.50 -6.24 7.60
N VAL A 354 25.94 -7.44 7.36
CA VAL A 354 24.59 -7.80 7.83
C VAL A 354 24.47 -7.66 9.35
N ALA A 355 25.52 -8.05 10.10
CA ALA A 355 25.59 -7.89 11.56
C ALA A 355 25.54 -6.42 12.03
N GLU A 356 25.80 -5.47 11.13
CA GLU A 356 25.70 -4.03 11.38
C GLU A 356 24.45 -3.41 10.72
N GLY A 357 23.49 -4.25 10.32
CA GLY A 357 22.21 -3.85 9.73
C GLY A 357 22.25 -3.57 8.24
N GLY A 358 23.26 -4.05 7.52
CA GLY A 358 23.33 -3.95 6.06
C GLY A 358 22.32 -4.84 5.33
N SER A 359 21.83 -4.36 4.18
CA SER A 359 20.89 -5.08 3.31
C SER A 359 21.55 -6.01 2.30
N ASN A 360 20.76 -6.93 1.72
CA ASN A 360 21.17 -7.82 0.63
C ASN A 360 20.94 -7.22 -0.77
N THR A 361 20.86 -5.88 -0.89
CA THR A 361 20.59 -5.21 -2.16
C THR A 361 21.87 -4.94 -2.95
N ALA A 362 21.75 -4.79 -4.27
CA ALA A 362 22.91 -4.49 -5.13
C ALA A 362 23.66 -3.21 -4.69
N ARG A 363 23.01 -2.31 -3.97
CA ARG A 363 23.59 -1.07 -3.44
C ARG A 363 24.51 -1.29 -2.26
N ASN A 364 24.23 -2.31 -1.45
CA ASN A 364 25.04 -2.69 -0.32
C ASN A 364 25.96 -3.89 -0.64
N ILE A 365 25.97 -4.38 -1.87
CA ILE A 365 26.87 -5.45 -2.32
C ILE A 365 27.86 -4.90 -3.36
N GLU A 366 29.12 -5.30 -3.26
CA GLU A 366 30.19 -4.97 -4.21
C GLU A 366 31.01 -6.19 -4.59
N LEU A 367 31.63 -6.15 -5.78
CA LEU A 367 32.68 -7.12 -6.12
C LEU A 367 34.02 -6.67 -5.54
N LEU A 368 34.62 -7.53 -4.71
CA LEU A 368 36.00 -7.38 -4.27
C LEU A 368 36.81 -8.61 -4.67
N CYS A 369 38.09 -8.42 -4.99
CA CYS A 369 38.97 -9.58 -5.05
C CYS A 369 39.27 -10.07 -3.63
N GLU A 370 39.52 -11.37 -3.49
CA GLU A 370 39.83 -12.04 -2.23
C GLU A 370 40.85 -11.28 -1.34
N ALA A 371 41.90 -10.70 -1.95
CA ALA A 371 42.89 -9.89 -1.23
C ALA A 371 42.31 -8.56 -0.71
N CYS A 372 41.50 -7.87 -1.51
CA CYS A 372 40.84 -6.63 -1.09
C CYS A 372 39.74 -6.89 -0.06
N ASN A 373 39.05 -8.02 -0.17
CA ASN A 373 38.00 -8.44 0.76
C ASN A 373 38.58 -8.77 2.15
N ARG A 374 39.67 -9.55 2.20
CA ARG A 374 40.41 -9.81 3.45
C ARG A 374 40.90 -8.52 4.12
N ALA A 375 41.55 -7.64 3.35
CA ALA A 375 42.03 -6.37 3.87
C ALA A 375 40.91 -5.46 4.41
N LYS A 376 39.67 -5.60 3.93
CA LYS A 376 38.50 -4.90 4.45
C LYS A 376 37.99 -5.54 5.74
N SER A 377 37.93 -6.86 5.78
CA SER A 377 37.51 -7.63 6.97
C SER A 377 38.42 -7.36 8.17
N ASP A 378 39.72 -7.16 7.93
CA ASP A 378 40.71 -6.84 8.96
C ASP A 378 40.57 -5.42 9.53
N LEU A 379 39.87 -4.50 8.85
CA LEU A 379 39.60 -3.14 9.31
C LEU A 379 38.29 -3.01 10.10
N ILE A 380 37.43 -4.03 10.04
CA ILE A 380 36.10 -4.05 10.67
C ILE A 380 36.11 -4.85 12.00
N ARG A 381 37.19 -5.62 12.25
CA ARG A 381 37.48 -6.25 13.54
C ARG A 381 38.28 -5.32 14.44
#